data_AF-A0A5R2N1V2-F1
#
_entry.id   AF-A0A5R2N1V2-F1
#
_cell.length_a   1.000
_cell.length_b   1.000
_cell.length_c   1.000
_cell.angle_alpha   90.00
_cell.angle_beta   90.00
_cell.angle_gamma   90.00
#
_symmetry.space_group_name_H-M   'P 1'
#
loop_
_entity.id
_entity.type
_entity.pdbx_description
1 polymer ?
#
loop_
_entity_poly.entity_id
_entity_poly.type
_entity_poly.pdbx_seq_one_letter_code
_entity_poly.pdbx_strand_id
1 'polypeptide(L)'
;LPKLMSLLKAAPFRVILFCDDLSFDHDDTSYKSLKAALEGGVEGRPANVIFYATSNRRHLLPRDMIDNERSTAINPSEAVEEKVSLSDRFGLWLGFHKCSQDEYLDMVNGYASHHGLDIDPEQLRAEALEWATTRGSRSGRVAWQFTQDL
;
A
#
# COMPACT_ATOMS: atom_id res chain seq x y z
N LEU A 1 19.19 -1.98 -0.19
CA LEU A 1 18.51 -1.18 -1.24
C LEU A 1 19.47 -0.41 -2.17
N PRO A 2 20.53 0.27 -1.70
CA PRO A 2 21.44 1.02 -2.57
C PRO A 2 22.10 0.18 -3.68
N LYS A 3 22.57 -1.03 -3.35
CA LYS A 3 23.13 -1.98 -4.33
C LYS A 3 22.14 -2.32 -5.46
N LEU A 4 20.86 -2.48 -5.14
CA LEU A 4 19.81 -2.75 -6.14
C LEU A 4 19.64 -1.53 -7.05
N MET A 5 19.63 -0.31 -6.49
CA MET A 5 19.52 0.92 -7.29
C MET A 5 20.65 1.05 -8.31
N SER A 6 21.89 0.72 -7.93
CA SER A 6 23.02 0.73 -8.86
C SER A 6 22.85 -0.26 -10.02
N LEU A 7 22.30 -1.45 -9.75
CA LEU A 7 22.01 -2.44 -10.79
C LEU A 7 20.88 -1.97 -11.71
N LEU A 8 19.80 -1.43 -11.13
CA LEU A 8 18.65 -0.96 -11.88
C LEU A 8 18.99 0.25 -12.77
N LYS A 9 19.90 1.13 -12.31
CA LYS A 9 20.38 2.29 -13.09
C LYS A 9 21.03 1.89 -14.41
N ALA A 10 21.75 0.77 -14.45
CA ALA A 10 22.39 0.26 -15.66
C ALA A 10 21.45 -0.57 -16.55
N ALA A 11 20.26 -0.91 -16.05
CA ALA A 11 19.31 -1.71 -16.81
C ALA A 11 18.66 -0.88 -17.93
N PRO A 12 18.47 -1.45 -19.14
CA PRO A 12 17.84 -0.76 -20.26
C PRO A 12 16.32 -0.62 -20.12
N PHE A 13 15.76 -0.93 -18.95
CA PHE A 13 14.33 -1.00 -18.68
C PHE A 13 13.87 0.15 -17.80
N ARG A 14 12.59 0.55 -17.97
CA ARG A 14 11.86 1.36 -17.00
C ARG A 14 11.29 0.42 -15.92
N VAL A 15 11.59 0.71 -14.66
CA VAL A 15 11.31 -0.19 -13.54
C VAL A 15 10.42 0.50 -12.51
N ILE A 16 9.38 -0.20 -12.08
CA ILE A 16 8.65 0.13 -10.85
C ILE A 16 9.28 -0.69 -9.73
N LEU A 17 9.93 -0.03 -8.77
CA LEU A 17 10.27 -0.68 -7.53
C LEU A 17 9.07 -0.58 -6.58
N PHE A 18 8.46 -1.73 -6.32
CA PHE A 18 7.30 -1.84 -5.45
C PHE A 18 7.69 -2.37 -4.07
N CYS A 19 7.29 -1.65 -3.02
CA CYS A 19 7.38 -2.09 -1.63
C CYS A 19 5.98 -2.31 -1.10
N ASP A 20 5.65 -3.56 -0.78
CA ASP A 20 4.36 -3.90 -0.19
C ASP A 20 4.37 -3.71 1.33
N ASP A 21 3.22 -3.32 1.88
CA ASP A 21 2.91 -3.13 3.29
C ASP A 21 4.01 -2.45 4.12
N LEU A 22 4.36 -1.24 3.72
CA LEU A 22 5.36 -0.45 4.41
C LEU A 22 4.75 0.16 5.68
N SER A 23 5.25 -0.27 6.83
CA SER A 23 4.91 0.32 8.12
C SER A 23 6.16 0.43 8.98
N PHE A 24 6.36 1.58 9.62
CA PHE A 24 7.47 1.79 10.54
C PHE A 24 6.99 1.64 11.97
N ASP A 25 7.57 0.68 12.68
CA ASP A 25 7.45 0.56 14.13
C ASP A 25 8.66 1.23 14.81
N HIS A 26 8.55 1.44 16.13
CA HIS A 26 9.51 2.25 16.91
C HIS A 26 10.96 1.79 16.74
N ASP A 27 11.17 0.47 16.71
CA ASP A 27 12.52 -0.13 16.70
C ASP A 27 12.97 -0.57 15.30
N ASP A 28 12.18 -0.28 14.26
CA ASP A 28 12.54 -0.71 12.92
C ASP A 28 13.63 0.18 12.33
N THR A 29 14.79 -0.38 12.05
CA THR A 29 15.92 0.33 11.43
C THR A 29 15.85 0.32 9.90
N SER A 30 14.87 -0.37 9.32
CA SER A 30 14.66 -0.50 7.87
C SER A 30 14.40 0.84 7.18
N TYR A 31 13.81 1.82 7.86
CA TYR A 31 13.53 3.15 7.30
C TYR A 31 14.78 3.90 6.85
N LYS A 32 15.93 3.69 7.51
CA LYS A 32 17.19 4.36 7.16
C LYS A 32 17.68 3.93 5.77
N SER A 33 17.56 2.64 5.48
CA SER A 33 17.91 2.08 4.17
C SER A 33 16.95 2.53 3.07
N LEU A 34 15.67 2.73 3.40
CA LEU A 34 14.67 3.24 2.48
C LEU A 34 14.89 4.73 2.18
N LYS A 35 15.11 5.53 3.23
CA LYS A 35 15.43 6.96 3.13
C LYS A 35 16.66 7.17 2.26
N ALA A 36 17.75 6.45 2.52
CA ALA A 36 18.96 6.53 1.70
C ALA A 36 18.72 6.19 0.21
N ALA A 37 17.75 5.34 -0.10
CA ALA A 37 17.39 5.03 -1.48
C ALA A 37 16.46 6.07 -2.12
N LEU A 38 15.57 6.70 -1.35
CA LEU A 38 14.64 7.74 -1.81
C LEU A 38 15.30 9.11 -1.94
N GLU A 39 16.21 9.45 -1.02
CA GLU A 39 17.09 10.61 -1.16
C GLU A 39 18.06 10.39 -2.33
N GLY A 40 18.34 9.12 -2.64
CA GLY A 40 19.49 8.73 -3.41
C GLY A 40 20.74 9.07 -2.60
N GLY A 41 21.77 8.21 -2.66
CA GLY A 41 23.08 8.63 -2.16
C GLY A 41 23.61 9.84 -2.96
N VAL A 42 24.92 10.01 -3.00
CA VAL A 42 25.60 11.06 -3.78
C VAL A 42 25.14 11.13 -5.26
N GLU A 43 24.56 10.05 -5.80
CA GLU A 43 24.12 9.94 -7.20
C GLU A 43 22.61 10.12 -7.46
N GLY A 44 21.77 10.30 -6.44
CA GLY A 44 20.31 10.45 -6.62
C GLY A 44 19.55 9.17 -7.04
N ARG A 45 18.21 9.24 -7.10
CA ARG A 45 17.35 8.16 -7.61
C ARG A 45 17.55 7.97 -9.12
N PRO A 46 17.72 6.74 -9.64
CA PRO A 46 17.85 6.50 -11.08
C PRO A 46 16.64 7.00 -11.87
N ALA A 47 16.88 7.67 -13.01
CA ALA A 47 15.82 8.24 -13.84
C ALA A 47 14.85 7.19 -14.44
N ASN A 48 15.32 5.95 -14.56
CA ASN A 48 14.54 4.83 -15.09
C ASN A 48 13.78 4.03 -14.01
N VAL A 49 13.86 4.43 -12.73
CA VAL A 49 13.21 3.71 -11.61
C VAL A 49 12.19 4.62 -10.93
N ILE A 50 10.93 4.20 -10.83
CA ILE A 50 9.92 4.85 -9.97
C ILE A 50 9.63 3.99 -8.75
N PHE A 51 9.36 4.62 -7.59
CA PHE A 51 9.15 3.92 -6.32
C PHE A 51 7.67 3.95 -5.94
N TYR A 52 7.05 2.78 -5.76
CA TYR A 52 5.69 2.61 -5.26
C TYR A 52 5.74 1.94 -3.89
N ALA A 53 4.98 2.47 -2.93
CA ALA A 53 4.79 1.86 -1.62
C ALA A 53 3.30 1.73 -1.32
N THR A 54 2.90 0.62 -0.72
CA THR A 54 1.59 0.50 -0.05
C THR A 54 1.79 0.61 1.46
N SER A 55 0.76 1.02 2.18
CA SER A 55 0.75 0.99 3.64
C SER A 55 -0.67 0.74 4.12
N ASN A 56 -0.84 -0.19 5.05
CA ASN A 56 -2.10 -0.41 5.74
C ASN A 56 -2.40 0.67 6.82
N ARG A 57 -1.48 1.60 7.05
CA ARG A 57 -1.65 2.73 7.98
C ARG A 57 -2.00 4.00 7.22
N ARG A 58 -2.95 4.78 7.75
CA ARG A 58 -3.38 6.08 7.17
C ARG A 58 -2.22 7.07 7.03
N HIS A 59 -1.21 6.92 7.87
CA HIS A 59 0.06 7.59 7.78
C HIS A 59 1.14 6.52 7.86
N LEU A 60 2.18 6.64 7.03
CA LEU A 60 3.39 5.79 7.10
C LEU A 60 3.98 5.76 8.52
N LEU A 61 3.71 6.81 9.30
CA LEU A 61 4.10 6.98 10.70
C LEU A 61 2.88 7.35 11.56
N PRO A 62 2.59 6.62 12.64
CA PRO A 62 1.50 6.96 13.56
C PRO A 62 1.73 8.33 14.23
N ARG A 63 0.67 9.14 14.35
CA ARG A 63 0.73 10.43 15.07
C ARG A 63 1.07 10.25 16.56
N ASP A 64 0.59 9.18 17.18
CA ASP A 64 0.86 8.90 18.60
C ASP A 64 2.33 8.57 18.87
N MET A 65 3.06 8.05 17.87
CA MET A 65 4.52 7.84 17.98
C MET A 65 5.28 9.17 17.95
N ILE A 66 4.78 10.18 17.23
CA ILE A 66 5.36 11.52 17.19
C ILE A 66 5.28 12.19 18.58
N ASP A 67 4.16 11.99 19.28
CA ASP A 67 3.93 12.58 20.61
C ASP A 67 4.59 11.77 21.75
N ASN A 68 4.71 10.44 21.62
CA ASN A 68 5.42 9.60 22.59
C ASN A 68 6.95 9.73 22.49
N GLU A 69 7.54 9.75 21.28
CA GLU A 69 8.98 9.96 21.12
C GLU A 69 9.39 11.32 21.72
N ARG A 70 8.57 12.36 21.52
CA ARG A 70 8.69 13.70 22.15
C ARG A 70 8.87 13.67 23.66
N SER A 71 8.35 12.63 24.32
CA SER A 71 8.28 12.57 25.78
C SER A 71 9.32 11.65 26.42
N THR A 72 9.95 10.73 25.66
CA THR A 72 10.83 9.67 26.22
C THR A 72 12.24 9.60 25.66
N ALA A 73 12.53 10.23 24.51
CA ALA A 73 13.87 10.22 23.92
C ALA A 73 14.74 11.38 24.45
N ILE A 74 16.06 11.18 24.50
CA ILE A 74 17.03 12.23 24.87
C ILE A 74 17.08 13.34 23.80
N ASN A 75 16.85 13.00 22.52
CA ASN A 75 16.66 13.91 21.38
C ASN A 75 15.43 13.51 20.55
N PRO A 76 14.22 13.83 20.99
CA PRO A 76 12.99 13.41 20.32
C PRO A 76 12.74 14.03 18.94
N SER A 77 13.20 15.27 18.78
CA SER A 77 12.95 16.10 17.60
C SER A 77 13.58 15.49 16.36
N GLU A 78 14.79 14.93 16.47
CA GLU A 78 15.56 14.42 15.34
C GLU A 78 14.94 13.14 14.76
N ALA A 79 14.52 12.18 15.59
CA ALA A 79 13.91 10.94 15.12
C ALA A 79 12.57 11.17 14.40
N VAL A 80 11.75 12.07 14.95
CA VAL A 80 10.49 12.49 14.34
C VAL A 80 10.74 13.24 13.02
N GLU A 81 11.67 14.20 12.99
CA GLU A 81 12.02 14.94 11.77
C GLU A 81 12.56 14.02 10.68
N GLU A 82 13.38 13.02 11.01
CA GLU A 82 13.87 12.04 10.05
C GLU A 82 12.75 11.21 9.43
N LYS A 83 11.79 10.80 10.26
CA LYS A 83 10.62 10.01 9.86
C LYS A 83 9.67 10.83 8.97
N VAL A 84 9.37 12.08 9.33
CA VAL A 84 8.59 13.00 8.50
C VAL A 84 9.29 13.27 7.16
N SER A 85 10.62 13.47 7.18
CA SER A 85 11.40 13.74 5.96
C SER A 85 11.32 12.60 4.92
N LEU A 86 11.11 11.36 5.35
CA LEU A 86 10.93 10.20 4.48
C LEU A 86 9.55 10.21 3.81
N SER A 87 8.51 10.51 4.60
CA SER A 87 7.13 10.64 4.13
C SER A 87 7.02 11.71 3.06
N ASP A 88 7.67 12.86 3.25
CA ASP A 88 7.64 13.99 2.29
C ASP A 88 8.33 13.68 0.95
N ARG A 89 9.14 12.61 0.85
CA ARG A 89 9.75 12.18 -0.43
C ARG A 89 8.77 11.50 -1.37
N PHE A 90 7.61 11.09 -0.88
CA PHE A 90 6.54 10.56 -1.72
C PHE A 90 5.75 11.73 -2.31
N GLY A 91 5.99 12.03 -3.59
CA GLY A 91 5.36 13.17 -4.27
C GLY A 91 3.87 12.98 -4.62
N LEU A 92 3.35 11.76 -4.49
CA LEU A 92 1.93 11.46 -4.71
C LEU A 92 1.45 10.47 -3.65
N TRP A 93 0.31 10.81 -3.05
CA TRP A 93 -0.37 10.00 -2.06
C TRP A 93 -1.73 9.61 -2.59
N LEU A 94 -1.95 8.30 -2.72
CA LEU A 94 -3.23 7.73 -3.13
C LEU A 94 -3.86 7.07 -1.91
N GLY A 95 -4.96 7.65 -1.43
CA GLY A 95 -5.77 7.04 -0.39
C GLY A 95 -6.75 6.05 -1.00
N PHE A 96 -6.96 4.91 -0.32
CA PHE A 96 -8.05 4.01 -0.65
C PHE A 96 -9.27 4.36 0.19
N HIS A 97 -10.41 4.50 -0.47
CA HIS A 97 -11.69 4.73 0.18
C HIS A 97 -12.33 3.39 0.58
N LYS A 98 -13.28 3.44 1.51
CA LYS A 98 -14.06 2.25 1.85
C LYS A 98 -14.84 1.81 0.61
N CYS A 99 -14.72 0.54 0.26
CA CYS A 99 -15.50 -0.08 -0.80
C CYS A 99 -16.99 0.04 -0.47
N SER A 100 -17.72 0.78 -1.30
CA SER A 100 -19.16 0.84 -1.27
C SER A 100 -19.76 -0.51 -1.68
N GLN A 101 -21.07 -0.65 -1.46
CA GLN A 101 -21.79 -1.83 -1.91
C GLN A 101 -21.81 -1.93 -3.44
N ASP A 102 -22.01 -0.80 -4.12
CA ASP A 102 -22.11 -0.79 -5.58
C ASP A 102 -20.75 -1.13 -6.20
N GLU A 103 -19.64 -0.55 -5.72
CA GLU A 103 -18.29 -0.95 -6.17
C GLU A 103 -18.01 -2.44 -5.91
N TYR A 104 -18.50 -2.98 -4.79
CA TYR A 104 -18.36 -4.41 -4.49
C TYR A 104 -19.11 -5.28 -5.49
N LEU A 105 -20.36 -4.92 -5.81
CA LEU A 105 -21.17 -5.63 -6.79
C LEU A 105 -20.62 -5.48 -8.20
N ASP A 106 -20.08 -4.32 -8.56
CA ASP A 106 -19.40 -4.09 -9.84
C ASP A 106 -18.19 -5.02 -9.99
N MET A 107 -17.41 -5.22 -8.92
CA MET A 107 -16.30 -6.18 -8.94
C MET A 107 -16.79 -7.62 -9.14
N VAL A 108 -17.84 -8.04 -8.42
CA VAL A 108 -18.42 -9.38 -8.56
C VAL A 108 -18.95 -9.61 -9.98
N ASN A 109 -19.72 -8.66 -10.53
CA ASN A 109 -20.22 -8.71 -11.90
C ASN A 109 -19.08 -8.78 -12.92
N GLY A 110 -18.01 -8.00 -12.69
CA GLY A 110 -16.81 -8.00 -13.52
C GLY A 110 -16.13 -9.37 -13.53
N TYR A 111 -15.98 -10.02 -12.38
CA TYR A 111 -15.42 -11.36 -12.30
C TYR A 111 -16.31 -12.42 -12.94
N ALA A 112 -17.61 -12.41 -12.65
CA ALA A 112 -18.57 -13.35 -13.25
C ALA A 112 -18.57 -13.25 -14.78
N SER A 113 -18.57 -12.02 -15.32
CA SER A 113 -18.48 -11.78 -16.76
C SER A 113 -17.15 -12.23 -17.35
N HIS A 114 -16.03 -11.96 -16.67
CA HIS A 114 -14.70 -12.36 -17.13
C HIS A 114 -14.55 -13.88 -17.22
N HIS A 115 -15.15 -14.61 -16.28
CA HIS A 115 -15.07 -16.06 -16.21
C HIS A 115 -16.24 -16.79 -16.91
N GLY A 116 -17.23 -16.05 -17.43
CA GLY A 116 -18.39 -16.62 -18.12
C GLY A 116 -19.29 -17.44 -17.21
N LEU A 117 -19.45 -17.03 -15.94
CA LEU A 117 -20.33 -17.71 -14.99
C LEU A 117 -21.80 -17.43 -15.37
N ASP A 118 -22.55 -18.49 -15.67
CA ASP A 118 -23.96 -18.42 -16.05
C ASP A 118 -24.84 -18.48 -14.80
N ILE A 119 -24.96 -17.34 -14.13
CA ILE A 119 -25.77 -17.17 -12.91
C ILE A 119 -26.71 -16.00 -13.15
N ASP A 120 -27.95 -16.14 -12.67
CA ASP A 120 -28.93 -15.07 -12.74
C ASP A 120 -28.41 -13.80 -12.01
N PRO A 121 -28.51 -12.59 -12.61
CA PRO A 121 -27.96 -11.38 -12.00
C PRO A 121 -28.59 -11.00 -10.65
N GLU A 122 -29.87 -11.30 -10.42
CA GLU A 122 -30.51 -11.03 -9.13
C GLU A 122 -30.03 -12.03 -8.08
N GLN A 123 -29.89 -13.31 -8.45
CA GLN A 123 -29.30 -14.35 -7.60
C GLN A 123 -27.85 -14.00 -7.22
N LEU A 124 -27.01 -13.69 -8.20
CA LEU A 124 -25.60 -13.31 -7.99
C LEU A 124 -25.47 -12.13 -7.02
N ARG A 125 -26.32 -11.12 -7.19
CA ARG A 125 -26.37 -9.95 -6.30
C ARG A 125 -26.75 -10.35 -4.88
N ALA A 126 -27.81 -11.15 -4.69
CA ALA A 126 -28.27 -11.56 -3.38
C ALA A 126 -27.21 -12.36 -2.62
N GLU A 127 -26.63 -13.37 -3.27
CA GLU A 127 -25.60 -14.24 -2.69
C GLU A 127 -24.31 -13.46 -2.38
N ALA A 128 -23.89 -12.56 -3.27
CA ALA A 128 -22.71 -11.72 -3.03
C ALA A 128 -22.87 -10.82 -1.80
N LEU A 129 -24.07 -10.27 -1.58
CA LEU A 129 -24.35 -9.42 -0.42
C LEU A 129 -24.41 -10.22 0.88
N GLU A 130 -24.99 -11.41 0.84
CA GLU A 130 -24.99 -12.34 1.97
C GLU A 130 -23.56 -12.77 2.34
N TRP A 131 -22.75 -13.09 1.34
CA TRP A 131 -21.34 -13.44 1.51
C TRP A 131 -20.54 -12.30 2.17
N ALA A 132 -20.67 -11.07 1.64
CA ALA A 132 -20.00 -9.90 2.20
C ALA A 132 -20.41 -9.62 3.65
N THR A 133 -21.69 -9.83 3.97
CA THR A 133 -22.23 -9.67 5.33
C THR A 133 -21.61 -10.71 6.27
N THR A 134 -21.55 -11.97 5.85
CA THR A 134 -20.92 -13.06 6.63
C THR A 134 -19.42 -12.82 6.85
N ARG A 135 -18.71 -12.26 5.86
CA ARG A 135 -17.30 -11.88 5.98
C ARG A 135 -17.07 -10.57 6.74
N GLY A 136 -18.12 -9.83 7.07
CA GLY A 136 -18.05 -8.54 7.76
C GLY A 136 -17.31 -7.43 6.99
N SER A 137 -17.08 -7.60 5.69
CA SER A 137 -16.34 -6.62 4.88
C SER A 137 -16.69 -6.68 3.40
N ARG A 138 -16.46 -5.55 2.71
CA ARG A 138 -16.53 -5.42 1.26
C ARG A 138 -15.16 -5.01 0.76
N SER A 139 -14.61 -5.80 -0.17
CA SER A 139 -13.34 -5.52 -0.83
C SER A 139 -13.19 -6.38 -2.08
N GLY A 140 -12.25 -6.04 -2.95
CA GLY A 140 -11.91 -6.88 -4.10
C GLY A 140 -11.47 -8.30 -3.71
N ARG A 141 -10.80 -8.45 -2.54
CA ARG A 141 -10.45 -9.78 -2.00
C ARG A 141 -11.70 -10.60 -1.66
N VAL A 142 -12.69 -9.99 -1.01
CA VAL A 142 -13.94 -10.69 -0.65
C VAL A 142 -14.75 -11.03 -1.90
N ALA A 143 -14.81 -10.13 -2.88
CA ALA A 143 -15.46 -10.37 -4.17
C ALA A 143 -14.80 -11.53 -4.92
N TRP A 144 -13.47 -11.58 -4.94
CA TRP A 144 -12.72 -12.67 -5.54
C TRP A 144 -12.99 -14.00 -4.83
N GLN A 145 -12.97 -14.02 -3.49
CA GLN A 145 -13.27 -15.22 -2.71
C GLN A 145 -14.68 -15.74 -2.95
N PHE A 146 -15.67 -14.85 -3.06
CA PHE A 146 -17.03 -15.22 -3.46
C PHE A 146 -17.05 -15.84 -4.86
N THR A 147 -16.38 -15.19 -5.83
CA THR A 147 -16.30 -15.69 -7.22
C THR A 147 -15.68 -17.09 -7.29
N GLN A 148 -14.71 -17.41 -6.43
CA GLN A 148 -14.08 -18.74 -6.38
C GLN A 148 -14.96 -19.81 -5.71
N ASP A 149 -16.01 -19.41 -4.98
CA ASP A 149 -16.97 -20.32 -4.33
C ASP A 149 -18.12 -20.70 -5.28
N LEU A 150 -18.40 -19.87 -6.28
CA LEU A 150 -19.37 -20.10 -7.37
C LEU A 150 -18.90 -21.20 -8.34
#